data_AF-A0A9Q7ZMK9-F1
#
_entry.id   AF-A0A9Q7ZMK9-F1
#
_cell.length_a   1.000
_cell.length_b   1.000
_cell.length_c   1.000
_cell.angle_alpha   90.00
_cell.angle_beta   90.00
_cell.angle_gamma   90.00
#
_symmetry.space_group_name_H-M   'P 1'
#
loop_
_entity.id
_entity.type
_entity.pdbx_description
1 polymer ?
#
loop_
_entity_poly.entity_id
_entity_poly.type
_entity_poly.pdbx_seq_one_letter_code
_entity_poly.pdbx_strand_id
1 'polypeptide(L)'
;MKPTYEELEQKCALQQSKLTAINELMSVVEKASDIAKAGIEELQSQNADLAVQLANAESKCRELAEFKSHVYAQMGAGCEAPVFAITEGLNNLRRFADTLHAIEREFFTKEVPDEECEDETVDECPLCWGMTVEQYVSEFGKCLAEVRAHGVEDALKIMGGFTSDECGDSVYIAVKDFAAKLRQGGE
;
A
#
# COMPACT_ATOMS: atom_id res chain seq x y z
N MET A 1 -60.42 -3.04 -81.06
CA MET A 1 -59.27 -3.14 -81.98
C MET A 1 -58.32 -4.17 -81.40
N LYS A 2 -57.93 -5.22 -82.16
CA LYS A 2 -56.94 -6.19 -81.67
C LYS A 2 -55.55 -5.58 -81.85
N PRO A 3 -54.63 -5.76 -80.88
CA PRO A 3 -53.26 -5.26 -81.01
C PRO A 3 -52.60 -5.88 -82.24
N THR A 4 -51.81 -5.07 -82.92
CA THR A 4 -51.02 -5.52 -84.06
C THR A 4 -49.85 -6.38 -83.60
N TYR A 5 -49.34 -7.23 -84.48
CA TYR A 5 -48.22 -8.13 -84.16
C TYR A 5 -46.97 -7.35 -83.72
N GLU A 6 -46.71 -6.21 -84.35
CA GLU A 6 -45.58 -5.33 -84.05
C GLU A 6 -45.68 -4.70 -82.63
N GLU A 7 -46.88 -4.30 -82.20
CA GLU A 7 -47.12 -3.83 -80.83
C GLU A 7 -46.91 -4.94 -79.78
N LEU A 8 -47.20 -6.19 -80.12
CA LEU A 8 -46.96 -7.34 -79.24
C LEU A 8 -45.46 -7.64 -79.11
N GLU A 9 -44.72 -7.56 -80.22
CA GLU A 9 -43.27 -7.76 -80.23
C GLU A 9 -42.54 -6.70 -79.39
N GLN A 10 -42.94 -5.43 -79.53
CA GLN A 10 -42.43 -4.32 -78.69
C GLN A 10 -42.76 -4.52 -77.20
N LYS A 11 -43.97 -4.96 -76.86
CA LYS A 11 -44.35 -5.27 -75.47
C LYS A 11 -43.53 -6.43 -74.90
N CYS A 12 -43.27 -7.45 -75.70
CA CYS A 12 -42.45 -8.60 -75.31
C CYS A 12 -41.01 -8.16 -75.03
N ALA A 13 -40.40 -7.36 -75.92
CA ALA A 13 -39.07 -6.81 -75.73
C ALA A 13 -38.98 -5.92 -74.47
N LEU A 14 -39.99 -5.08 -74.23
CA LEU A 14 -40.07 -4.25 -73.03
C LEU A 14 -40.21 -5.10 -71.75
N GLN A 15 -41.00 -6.17 -71.78
CA GLN A 15 -41.13 -7.09 -70.65
C GLN A 15 -39.82 -7.83 -70.37
N GLN A 16 -39.11 -8.25 -71.40
CA GLN A 16 -37.80 -8.90 -71.26
C GLN A 16 -36.77 -7.94 -70.63
N SER A 17 -36.73 -6.69 -71.08
CA SER A 17 -35.87 -5.65 -70.49
C SER A 17 -36.18 -5.39 -69.01
N LYS A 18 -37.47 -5.30 -68.65
CA LYS A 18 -37.90 -5.16 -67.24
C LYS A 18 -37.49 -6.34 -66.39
N LEU A 19 -37.61 -7.56 -66.91
CA LEU A 19 -37.20 -8.78 -66.20
C LEU A 19 -35.70 -8.77 -65.91
N THR A 20 -34.88 -8.37 -66.90
CA THR A 20 -33.43 -8.20 -66.71
C THR A 20 -33.12 -7.18 -65.62
N ALA A 21 -33.75 -6.00 -65.65
CA ALA A 21 -33.54 -4.97 -64.63
C ALA A 21 -33.96 -5.43 -63.22
N ILE A 22 -35.05 -6.20 -63.10
CA ILE A 22 -35.50 -6.75 -61.81
C ILE A 22 -34.48 -7.76 -61.27
N ASN A 23 -33.91 -8.62 -62.11
CA ASN A 23 -32.89 -9.58 -61.67
C ASN A 23 -31.61 -8.89 -61.20
N GLU A 24 -31.19 -7.83 -61.89
CA GLU A 24 -30.05 -7.02 -61.46
C GLU A 24 -30.31 -6.34 -60.11
N LEU A 25 -31.48 -5.73 -59.94
CA LEU A 25 -31.90 -5.13 -58.67
C LEU A 25 -31.95 -6.16 -57.53
N MET A 26 -32.48 -7.36 -57.80
CA MET A 26 -32.53 -8.44 -56.82
C MET A 26 -31.13 -8.84 -56.36
N SER A 27 -30.17 -8.98 -57.28
CA SER A 27 -28.78 -9.27 -56.94
C SER A 27 -28.13 -8.16 -56.09
N VAL A 28 -28.44 -6.89 -56.38
CA VAL A 28 -27.93 -5.76 -55.58
C VAL A 28 -28.56 -5.78 -54.18
N VAL A 29 -29.86 -6.03 -54.07
CA VAL A 29 -30.57 -6.09 -52.78
C VAL A 29 -30.06 -7.24 -51.91
N GLU A 30 -29.79 -8.41 -52.49
CA GLU A 30 -29.18 -9.53 -51.77
C GLU A 30 -27.82 -9.16 -51.19
N LYS A 31 -26.94 -8.58 -52.01
CA LYS A 31 -25.62 -8.11 -51.55
C LYS A 31 -25.74 -7.05 -50.45
N ALA A 32 -26.67 -6.10 -50.60
CA ALA A 32 -26.90 -5.07 -49.60
C ALA A 32 -27.41 -5.67 -48.27
N SER A 33 -28.28 -6.68 -48.34
CA SER A 33 -28.76 -7.43 -47.18
C SER A 33 -27.61 -8.16 -46.47
N ASP A 34 -26.73 -8.81 -47.22
CA ASP A 34 -25.59 -9.54 -46.63
C ASP A 34 -24.58 -8.59 -45.97
N ILE A 35 -24.30 -7.45 -46.61
CA ILE A 35 -23.46 -6.39 -46.00
C ILE A 35 -24.10 -5.86 -44.72
N ALA A 36 -25.42 -5.61 -44.72
CA ALA A 36 -26.13 -5.13 -43.54
C ALA A 36 -26.08 -6.14 -42.39
N LYS A 37 -26.25 -7.44 -42.68
CA LYS A 37 -26.13 -8.50 -41.67
C LYS A 37 -24.72 -8.56 -41.09
N ALA A 38 -23.69 -8.59 -41.93
CA ALA A 38 -22.30 -8.60 -41.48
C ALA A 38 -21.97 -7.36 -40.63
N GLY A 39 -22.45 -6.18 -41.02
CA GLY A 39 -22.28 -4.96 -40.24
C GLY A 39 -22.98 -4.98 -38.88
N ILE A 40 -24.18 -5.59 -38.81
CA ILE A 40 -24.90 -5.78 -37.53
C ILE A 40 -24.14 -6.72 -36.61
N GLU A 41 -23.64 -7.85 -37.14
CA GLU A 41 -22.87 -8.83 -36.36
C GLU A 41 -21.57 -8.21 -35.81
N GLU A 42 -20.85 -7.45 -36.63
CA GLU A 42 -19.63 -6.74 -36.22
C GLU A 42 -19.92 -5.73 -35.10
N LEU A 43 -20.96 -4.90 -35.26
CA LEU A 43 -21.34 -3.92 -34.23
C LEU A 43 -21.80 -4.60 -32.93
N GLN A 44 -22.47 -5.75 -33.03
CA GLN A 44 -22.84 -6.55 -31.86
C GLN A 44 -21.61 -7.08 -31.12
N SER A 45 -20.61 -7.59 -31.85
CA SER A 45 -19.34 -8.04 -31.26
C SER A 45 -18.62 -6.88 -30.56
N GLN A 46 -18.48 -5.74 -31.23
CA GLN A 46 -17.82 -4.56 -30.66
C GLN A 46 -18.52 -4.05 -29.40
N ASN A 47 -19.86 -4.03 -29.39
CA ASN A 47 -20.63 -3.64 -28.20
C ASN A 47 -20.42 -4.62 -27.02
N ALA A 48 -20.31 -5.92 -27.29
CA ALA A 48 -20.02 -6.91 -26.26
C ALA A 48 -18.63 -6.70 -25.66
N ASP A 49 -17.62 -6.46 -26.51
CA ASP A 49 -16.24 -6.21 -26.07
C ASP A 49 -16.14 -4.92 -25.24
N LEU A 50 -16.81 -3.84 -25.67
CA LEU A 50 -16.84 -2.59 -24.92
C LEU A 50 -17.53 -2.73 -23.56
N ALA A 51 -18.61 -3.51 -23.49
CA ALA A 51 -19.30 -3.78 -22.22
C ALA A 51 -18.37 -4.51 -21.22
N VAL A 52 -17.58 -5.48 -21.70
CA VAL A 52 -16.59 -6.18 -20.88
C VAL A 52 -15.48 -5.25 -20.42
N GLN A 53 -14.95 -4.42 -21.32
CA GLN A 53 -13.91 -3.44 -20.97
C GLN A 53 -14.41 -2.43 -19.92
N LEU A 54 -15.64 -1.96 -20.06
CA LEU A 54 -16.25 -1.05 -19.11
C LEU A 54 -16.39 -1.70 -17.72
N ALA A 55 -16.94 -2.92 -17.65
CA ALA A 55 -17.07 -3.65 -16.39
C ALA A 55 -15.70 -3.87 -15.71
N ASN A 56 -14.66 -4.20 -16.49
CA ASN A 56 -13.31 -4.35 -15.98
C ASN A 56 -12.71 -3.02 -15.45
N ALA A 57 -12.96 -1.91 -16.15
CA ALA A 57 -12.51 -0.59 -15.72
C ALA A 57 -13.21 -0.15 -14.43
N GLU A 58 -14.52 -0.39 -14.31
CA GLU A 58 -15.31 -0.11 -13.11
C GLU A 58 -14.83 -0.92 -11.90
N SER A 59 -14.51 -2.21 -12.09
CA SER A 59 -13.92 -3.05 -11.03
C SER A 59 -12.61 -2.47 -10.52
N LYS A 60 -11.68 -2.14 -11.43
CA LYS A 60 -10.39 -1.55 -11.07
C LYS A 60 -10.53 -0.20 -10.36
N CYS A 61 -11.48 0.64 -10.79
CA CYS A 61 -11.73 1.92 -10.12
C CYS A 61 -12.21 1.73 -8.68
N ARG A 62 -13.06 0.72 -8.44
CA ARG A 62 -13.56 0.39 -7.11
C ARG A 62 -12.45 -0.12 -6.20
N GLU A 63 -11.65 -1.08 -6.68
CA GLU A 63 -10.48 -1.61 -5.97
C GLU A 63 -9.49 -0.49 -5.61
N LEU A 64 -9.23 0.43 -6.55
CA LEU A 64 -8.33 1.56 -6.31
C LEU A 64 -8.91 2.55 -5.28
N ALA A 65 -10.22 2.78 -5.29
CA ALA A 65 -10.88 3.63 -4.31
C ALA A 65 -10.84 3.02 -2.89
N GLU A 66 -11.05 1.71 -2.78
CA GLU A 66 -10.92 0.97 -1.52
C GLU A 66 -9.49 0.99 -1.00
N PHE A 67 -8.51 0.73 -1.87
CA PHE A 67 -7.09 0.83 -1.55
C PHE A 67 -6.72 2.24 -1.06
N LYS A 68 -7.14 3.28 -1.78
CA LYS A 68 -6.90 4.68 -1.38
C LYS A 68 -7.47 4.94 0.01
N SER A 69 -8.72 4.54 0.26
CA SER A 69 -9.37 4.72 1.56
C SER A 69 -8.59 4.03 2.68
N HIS A 70 -8.14 2.80 2.45
CA HIS A 70 -7.37 2.03 3.41
C HIS A 70 -6.03 2.70 3.76
N VAL A 71 -5.27 3.13 2.75
CA VAL A 71 -3.99 3.83 2.97
C VAL A 71 -4.19 5.13 3.74
N TYR A 72 -5.24 5.89 3.42
CA TYR A 72 -5.52 7.15 4.10
C TYR A 72 -5.85 6.93 5.57
N ALA A 73 -6.69 5.92 5.86
CA ALA A 73 -7.03 5.54 7.22
C ALA A 73 -5.80 5.08 8.02
N GLN A 74 -4.91 4.26 7.42
CA GLN A 74 -3.66 3.82 8.05
C GLN A 74 -2.72 5.00 8.35
N MET A 75 -2.69 6.00 7.48
CA MET A 75 -1.91 7.23 7.69
C MET A 75 -2.57 8.21 8.67
N GLY A 76 -3.73 7.88 9.23
CA GLY A 76 -4.50 8.78 10.11
C GLY A 76 -5.03 10.04 9.40
N ALA A 77 -5.10 10.00 8.06
CA ALA A 77 -5.53 11.12 7.24
C ALA A 77 -7.02 11.02 6.88
N GLY A 78 -7.70 12.16 6.84
CA GLY A 78 -9.08 12.21 6.34
C GLY A 78 -9.16 11.85 4.85
N CYS A 79 -10.31 11.33 4.39
CA CYS A 79 -10.52 10.91 3.01
C CYS A 79 -10.32 12.02 1.96
N GLU A 80 -10.45 13.28 2.39
CA GLU A 80 -10.25 14.49 1.58
C GLU A 80 -8.80 15.01 1.61
N ALA A 81 -7.90 14.32 2.30
CA ALA A 81 -6.50 14.71 2.34
C ALA A 81 -5.92 14.75 0.91
N PRO A 82 -5.10 15.75 0.57
CA PRO A 82 -4.48 15.80 -0.74
C PRO A 82 -3.46 14.67 -0.89
N VAL A 83 -3.36 14.10 -2.10
CA VAL A 83 -2.49 12.95 -2.39
C VAL A 83 -1.02 13.21 -2.00
N PHE A 84 -0.55 14.46 -2.13
CA PHE A 84 0.82 14.81 -1.75
C PHE A 84 1.08 14.61 -0.25
N ALA A 85 0.07 14.83 0.62
CA ALA A 85 0.25 14.67 2.06
C ALA A 85 0.50 13.20 2.45
N ILE A 86 -0.16 12.27 1.76
CA ILE A 86 0.02 10.84 1.96
C ILE A 86 1.38 10.38 1.44
N THR A 87 1.73 10.79 0.22
CA THR A 87 3.01 10.40 -0.39
C THR A 87 4.20 10.96 0.36
N GLU A 88 4.14 12.22 0.80
CA GLU A 88 5.18 12.81 1.64
C GLU A 88 5.22 12.19 3.03
N GLY A 89 4.06 11.84 3.60
CA GLY A 89 3.98 11.05 4.83
C GLY A 89 4.70 9.70 4.73
N LEU A 90 4.50 8.96 3.64
CA LEU A 90 5.19 7.69 3.37
C LEU A 90 6.71 7.88 3.21
N ASN A 91 7.14 8.93 2.50
CA ASN A 91 8.56 9.27 2.39
C ASN A 91 9.18 9.56 3.77
N ASN A 92 8.48 10.31 4.61
CA ASN A 92 8.92 10.61 5.96
C ASN A 92 9.00 9.35 6.81
N LEU A 93 8.00 8.46 6.77
CA LEU A 93 8.01 7.18 7.50
C LEU A 93 9.22 6.32 7.11
N ARG A 94 9.52 6.21 5.82
CA ARG A 94 10.73 5.51 5.34
C ARG A 94 11.99 6.14 5.91
N ARG A 95 12.11 7.47 5.83
CA ARG A 95 13.28 8.20 6.36
C ARG A 95 13.43 8.00 7.87
N PHE A 96 12.34 8.01 8.62
CA PHE A 96 12.36 7.74 10.06
C PHE A 96 12.83 6.31 10.35
N ALA A 97 12.31 5.32 9.63
CA ALA A 97 12.76 3.93 9.77
C ALA A 97 14.25 3.77 9.46
N ASP A 98 14.74 4.36 8.37
CA ASP A 98 16.17 4.33 8.00
C ASP A 98 17.05 4.99 9.08
N THR A 99 16.58 6.09 9.67
CA THR A 99 17.30 6.80 10.74
C THR A 99 17.34 5.97 12.03
N LEU A 100 16.22 5.37 12.42
CA LEU A 100 16.16 4.48 13.58
C LEU A 100 17.05 3.27 13.39
N HIS A 101 17.02 2.64 12.22
CA HIS A 101 17.89 1.52 11.90
C HIS A 101 19.38 1.89 11.97
N ALA A 102 19.75 3.10 11.51
CA ALA A 102 21.12 3.58 11.62
C ALA A 102 21.56 3.79 13.09
N ILE A 103 20.67 4.32 13.93
CA ILE A 103 20.92 4.48 15.38
C ILE A 103 21.04 3.12 16.06
N GLU A 104 20.13 2.19 15.77
CA GLU A 104 20.16 0.81 16.26
C GLU A 104 21.49 0.15 15.90
N ARG A 105 21.94 0.33 14.65
CA ARG A 105 23.21 -0.22 14.20
C ARG A 105 24.43 0.37 14.92
N GLU A 106 24.44 1.68 15.15
CA GLU A 106 25.60 2.35 15.74
C GLU A 106 25.69 2.18 17.25
N PHE A 107 24.55 2.15 17.95
CA PHE A 107 24.51 2.25 19.42
C PHE A 107 23.94 1.02 20.11
N PHE A 108 23.09 0.24 19.44
CA PHE A 108 22.36 -0.88 20.07
C PHE A 108 22.78 -2.25 19.55
N THR A 109 23.58 -2.33 18.50
CA THR A 109 24.25 -3.57 18.10
C THR A 109 25.73 -3.48 18.42
N LYS A 110 26.17 -4.32 19.34
CA LYS A 110 27.58 -4.69 19.44
C LYS A 110 27.77 -5.87 18.49
N GLU A 111 28.76 -5.83 17.60
CA GLU A 111 29.24 -7.05 16.96
C GLU A 111 29.85 -7.92 18.07
N VAL A 112 29.08 -8.89 18.55
CA VAL A 112 29.59 -9.91 19.49
C VAL A 112 30.41 -10.89 18.63
N PRO A 113 31.68 -11.18 18.97
CA PRO A 113 32.41 -12.26 18.32
C PRO A 113 31.63 -13.57 18.47
N ASP A 114 31.72 -14.48 17.48
CA ASP A 114 31.06 -15.81 17.46
C ASP A 114 31.50 -16.77 18.59
N GLU A 115 32.08 -16.28 19.70
CA GLU A 115 32.26 -17.08 20.90
C GLU A 115 30.90 -17.23 21.57
N GLU A 116 30.33 -18.44 21.47
CA GLU A 116 29.21 -18.89 22.30
C GLU A 116 29.59 -18.66 23.78
N CYS A 117 29.25 -17.48 24.31
CA CYS A 117 29.41 -17.17 25.71
C CYS A 117 28.27 -17.91 26.41
N GLU A 118 28.56 -19.09 26.96
CA GLU A 118 27.59 -20.01 27.60
C GLU A 118 26.78 -19.38 28.75
N ASP A 119 27.06 -18.13 29.14
CA ASP A 119 26.41 -17.40 30.23
C ASP A 119 25.72 -16.08 29.81
N GLU A 120 25.62 -15.73 28.52
CA GLU A 120 24.84 -14.54 28.11
C GLU A 120 23.33 -14.84 28.12
N THR A 121 22.65 -14.47 29.21
CA THR A 121 21.20 -14.30 29.17
C THR A 121 20.88 -13.12 28.26
N VAL A 122 20.36 -13.40 27.05
CA VAL A 122 19.84 -12.37 26.16
C VAL A 122 18.61 -11.76 26.85
N ASP A 123 18.81 -10.71 27.64
CA ASP A 123 17.70 -9.93 28.20
C ASP A 123 16.96 -9.31 27.01
N GLU A 124 15.78 -9.85 26.70
CA GLU A 124 14.93 -9.35 25.63
C GLU A 124 14.64 -7.86 25.87
N CYS A 125 14.82 -7.04 24.83
CA CYS A 125 14.56 -5.61 24.94
C CYS A 125 13.11 -5.38 25.39
N PRO A 126 12.87 -4.70 26.53
CA PRO A 126 11.50 -4.47 27.03
C PRO A 126 10.64 -3.62 26.09
N LEU A 127 11.28 -2.90 25.16
CA LEU A 127 10.63 -2.11 24.13
C LEU A 127 10.37 -2.97 22.91
N CYS A 128 9.13 -3.39 22.71
CA CYS A 128 8.73 -4.19 21.56
C CYS A 128 7.82 -3.43 20.59
N TRP A 129 7.96 -3.75 19.30
CA TRP A 129 7.07 -3.26 18.26
C TRP A 129 5.68 -3.89 18.43
N GLY A 130 4.62 -3.06 18.49
CA GLY A 130 3.24 -3.50 18.69
C GLY A 130 2.59 -3.08 20.01
N MET A 131 3.35 -2.47 20.92
CA MET A 131 2.80 -1.81 22.11
C MET A 131 1.94 -0.58 21.74
N THR A 132 0.98 -0.22 22.59
CA THR A 132 0.33 1.09 22.46
C THR A 132 1.34 2.21 22.74
N VAL A 133 1.06 3.43 22.26
CA VAL A 133 1.94 4.59 22.48
C VAL A 133 2.17 4.81 23.98
N GLU A 134 1.12 4.71 24.78
CA GLU A 134 1.18 4.91 26.23
C GLU A 134 2.01 3.85 26.92
N GLN A 135 1.86 2.59 26.50
CA GLN A 135 2.66 1.48 27.01
C GLN A 135 4.14 1.65 26.64
N TYR A 136 4.43 2.00 25.38
CA TYR A 136 5.80 2.22 24.91
C TYR A 136 6.47 3.37 25.67
N VAL A 137 5.78 4.50 25.85
CA VAL A 137 6.30 5.65 26.61
C VAL A 137 6.54 5.28 28.08
N SER A 138 5.63 4.52 28.68
CA SER A 138 5.77 4.03 30.05
C SER A 138 6.99 3.13 30.21
N GLU A 139 7.16 2.11 29.37
CA GLU A 139 8.33 1.21 29.43
C GLU A 139 9.63 1.95 29.10
N PHE A 140 9.63 2.85 28.12
CA PHE A 140 10.78 3.69 27.81
C PHE A 140 11.20 4.53 29.01
N GLY A 141 10.23 5.09 29.75
CA GLY A 141 10.48 5.81 30.99
C GLY A 141 11.17 4.96 32.06
N LYS A 142 10.78 3.69 32.21
CA LYS A 142 11.43 2.74 33.14
C LYS A 142 12.84 2.40 32.69
N CYS A 143 13.04 2.09 31.40
CA CYS A 143 14.37 1.84 30.84
C CYS A 143 15.29 3.04 31.07
N LEU A 144 14.81 4.26 30.80
CA LEU A 144 15.57 5.48 31.00
C LEU A 144 15.93 5.71 32.48
N ALA A 145 15.02 5.41 33.41
CA ALA A 145 15.29 5.45 34.85
C ALA A 145 16.40 4.47 35.26
N GLU A 146 16.39 3.26 34.70
CA GLU A 146 17.41 2.24 34.96
C GLU A 146 18.78 2.64 34.40
N VAL A 147 18.83 3.23 33.20
CA VAL A 147 20.08 3.77 32.62
C VAL A 147 20.64 4.90 33.50
N ARG A 148 19.80 5.81 33.99
CA ARG A 148 20.25 6.87 34.91
C ARG A 148 20.81 6.30 36.21
N ALA A 149 20.12 5.33 36.81
CA ALA A 149 20.56 4.69 38.05
C ALA A 149 21.92 4.00 37.87
N HIS A 150 22.10 3.24 36.78
CA HIS A 150 23.38 2.64 36.43
C HIS A 150 24.49 3.67 36.27
N GLY A 151 24.23 4.78 35.56
CA GLY A 151 25.24 5.83 35.37
C GLY A 151 25.77 6.43 36.68
N VAL A 152 24.90 6.63 37.69
CA VAL A 152 25.32 7.11 39.01
C VAL A 152 26.13 6.03 39.74
N GLU A 153 25.70 4.78 39.67
CA GLU A 153 26.42 3.65 40.29
C GLU A 153 27.80 3.41 39.66
N ASP A 154 27.93 3.59 38.35
CA ASP A 154 29.21 3.48 37.65
C ASP A 154 30.13 4.66 37.96
N ALA A 155 29.60 5.88 38.12
CA ALA A 155 30.37 7.01 38.60
C ALA A 155 30.95 6.78 40.01
N LEU A 156 30.18 6.12 40.90
CA LEU A 156 30.65 5.73 42.23
C LEU A 156 31.82 4.73 42.17
N LYS A 157 31.78 3.76 41.24
CA LYS A 157 32.89 2.82 41.03
C LYS A 157 34.16 3.55 40.55
N ILE A 158 34.01 4.55 39.67
CA ILE A 158 35.14 5.33 39.12
C ILE A 158 35.79 6.22 40.18
N MET A 159 35.02 6.78 41.12
CA MET A 159 35.54 7.65 42.19
C MET A 159 36.33 6.93 43.29
N GLY A 160 36.83 5.72 43.01
CA GLY A 160 37.73 4.99 43.90
C GLY A 160 37.04 3.97 44.80
N GLY A 161 35.79 3.59 44.49
CA GLY A 161 35.09 2.50 45.15
C GLY A 161 35.04 2.67 46.67
N PHE A 162 34.32 3.69 47.15
CA PHE A 162 33.95 3.78 48.56
C PHE A 162 33.21 2.49 48.93
N THR A 163 33.89 1.55 49.56
CA THR A 163 33.29 0.34 50.12
C THR A 163 32.78 0.66 51.52
N SER A 164 31.78 -0.08 52.00
CA SER A 164 31.13 0.19 53.30
C SER A 164 32.07 0.08 54.52
N ASP A 165 33.32 -0.35 54.32
CA ASP A 165 34.24 -0.71 55.41
C ASP A 165 35.21 0.41 55.84
N GLU A 166 35.35 1.53 55.13
CA GLU A 166 36.23 2.63 55.55
C GLU A 166 35.63 4.02 55.29
N CYS A 167 35.19 4.74 56.35
CA CYS A 167 34.86 6.19 56.47
C CYS A 167 34.05 6.90 55.34
N GLY A 168 33.70 6.23 54.24
CA GLY A 168 32.94 6.70 53.08
C GLY A 168 31.55 6.09 52.96
N ASP A 169 31.12 5.39 54.01
CA ASP A 169 29.85 4.66 54.10
C ASP A 169 28.64 5.58 53.85
N SER A 170 28.71 6.82 54.32
CA SER A 170 27.70 7.85 54.06
C SER A 170 27.51 8.17 52.58
N VAL A 171 28.59 8.20 51.80
CA VAL A 171 28.54 8.57 50.37
C VAL A 171 28.09 7.36 49.54
N TYR A 172 28.60 6.17 49.87
CA TYR A 172 28.17 4.92 49.23
C TYR A 172 26.66 4.68 49.40
N ILE A 173 26.16 4.78 50.64
CA ILE A 173 24.72 4.60 50.93
C ILE A 173 23.89 5.69 50.25
N ALA A 174 24.31 6.97 50.33
CA ALA A 174 23.57 8.06 49.70
C ALA A 174 23.45 7.89 48.17
N VAL A 175 24.50 7.39 47.51
CA VAL A 175 24.48 7.15 46.07
C VAL A 175 23.60 5.95 45.72
N LYS A 176 23.67 4.85 46.48
CA LYS A 176 22.79 3.68 46.25
C LYS A 176 21.32 4.02 46.50
N ASP A 177 21.02 4.80 47.53
CA ASP A 177 19.67 5.30 47.80
C ASP A 177 19.19 6.24 46.69
N PHE A 178 20.07 7.09 46.15
CA PHE A 178 19.74 7.96 45.03
C PHE A 178 19.45 7.17 43.75
N ALA A 179 20.26 6.16 43.43
CA ALA A 179 20.01 5.25 42.32
C ALA A 179 18.67 4.50 42.48
N ALA A 180 18.35 4.03 43.69
CA ALA A 180 17.05 3.41 43.98
C ALA A 180 15.87 4.39 43.81
N LYS A 181 16.03 5.65 44.21
CA LYS A 181 15.02 6.70 43.96
C LYS A 181 14.82 6.98 42.47
N LEU A 182 15.91 7.04 41.70
CA LEU A 182 15.82 7.21 40.24
C LEU A 182 15.00 6.09 39.59
N ARG A 183 15.20 4.82 39.99
CA ARG A 183 14.41 3.66 39.51
C ARG A 183 12.92 3.75 39.87
N GLN A 184 12.58 4.41 40.96
CA GLN A 184 11.20 4.66 41.38
C GLN A 184 10.57 5.88 40.69
N GLY A 185 11.29 6.54 39.78
CA GLY A 185 10.82 7.74 39.07
C GLY A 185 11.03 9.04 39.85
N GLY A 186 11.88 9.05 40.88
CA GLY A 186 12.33 10.29 41.52
C GLY A 186 13.23 11.09 40.59
N GLU A 187 13.03 12.41 40.55
CA GLU A 187 13.97 13.38 39.97
C GLU A 187 15.14 13.68 40.92
#